data_AF-A0A1A9W7Y9-F1
#
_entry.id   AF-A0A1A9W7Y9-F1
#
_cell.length_a   1.000
_cell.length_b   1.000
_cell.length_c   1.000
_cell.angle_alpha   90.00
_cell.angle_beta   90.00
_cell.angle_gamma   90.00
#
_symmetry.space_group_name_H-M   'P 1'
#
loop_
_entity.id
_entity.type
_entity.pdbx_description
1 polymer ?
#
loop_
_entity_poly.entity_id
_entity_poly.type
_entity_poly.pdbx_seq_one_letter_code
_entity_poly.pdbx_strand_id
1 'polypeptide(L)'
;MNLMLIIARDPAEIERSNLVNICKLVVKELLEQSLRYGRMLDSDHLPLQHFFIVIEHVLGHGLRTKKGLLGPRKELWDLLQCVENYCPEAQDITASVRDLPTVRSHIGRARAWLRIALMQKKLADYLQALIEHRDDALYEYYEPHALMMSDEICVIMGILVGLNVIDCNLCVKEEDLDSQQGVIDFSLYLRSSSRNNDNSGDDDDDTNQILDANGQGNMIAVLDQKNYIEELNRHLNATVANLQAKVESLTTTNALMKEDLAIARNSLLALQAENQAMRQSAGGGGPSSLSSTHSDNSTNSKENATSDKALLESLKLELEKEKKTSTELDKELKLQISLKAESDMAMKLLEKDIHDKQDTIISLRRQLDEIKQINLEMYRKLQECEDELTQKGEMVARLQNKASQIGNILQSLEKKYETKAELKLQQHHQSWPTTGVISGGGGGGEVGMGEKSPGTRRQQNLQKFEALTKKHKQDIGPPMKRLHLKVDAIPPFNPNTYRKSPLTQTAPNKFNEVNAEVKTPSSAKSLKFSNEDNDETDVITNIQMPSASLPIDTSKSDNHILNKEDNLN
;
A
#
# COMPACT_ATOMS: atom_id res chain seq x y z
N MET A 1 -12.12 12.87 -44.33
CA MET A 1 -12.21 12.49 -42.91
C MET A 1 -10.87 11.87 -42.52
N ASN A 2 -9.97 12.69 -41.96
CA ASN A 2 -8.71 12.22 -41.39
C ASN A 2 -9.05 11.51 -40.08
N LEU A 3 -9.01 10.17 -40.11
CA LEU A 3 -9.09 9.37 -38.90
C LEU A 3 -7.76 9.55 -38.17
N MET A 4 -7.73 10.51 -37.25
CA MET A 4 -6.62 10.73 -36.33
C MET A 4 -6.54 9.50 -35.43
N LEU A 5 -5.75 8.51 -35.87
CA LEU A 5 -5.29 7.39 -35.07
C LEU A 5 -4.57 8.00 -33.86
N ILE A 6 -5.27 8.07 -32.73
CA ILE A 6 -4.64 8.30 -31.44
C ILE A 6 -3.77 7.08 -31.22
N ILE A 7 -2.50 7.17 -31.63
CA ILE A 7 -1.46 6.22 -31.24
C ILE A 7 -1.35 6.39 -29.73
N ALA A 8 -1.92 5.45 -28.98
CA ALA A 8 -1.65 5.36 -27.54
C ALA A 8 -0.13 5.27 -27.39
N ARG A 9 0.47 6.29 -26.75
CA ARG A 9 1.91 6.30 -26.46
C ARG A 9 2.28 5.02 -25.70
N ASP A 10 3.46 4.48 -26.01
CA ASP A 10 3.98 3.28 -25.35
C ASP A 10 3.99 3.52 -23.82
N PRO A 11 3.31 2.67 -23.01
CA PRO A 11 3.29 2.80 -21.56
C PRO A 11 4.68 2.95 -20.94
N ALA A 12 5.69 2.26 -21.47
CA ALA A 12 7.06 2.37 -20.98
C ALA A 12 7.68 3.74 -21.28
N GLU A 13 7.39 4.33 -22.44
CA GLU A 13 7.83 5.69 -22.78
C GLU A 13 7.17 6.75 -21.89
N ILE A 14 5.88 6.57 -21.57
CA ILE A 14 5.16 7.42 -20.62
C ILE A 14 5.80 7.32 -19.23
N GLU A 15 6.11 6.10 -18.76
CA GLU A 15 6.72 5.87 -17.46
C GLU A 15 8.12 6.51 -17.36
N ARG A 16 8.97 6.33 -18.37
CA ARG A 16 10.29 7.00 -18.45
C ARG A 16 10.15 8.52 -18.39
N SER A 17 9.25 9.08 -19.19
CA SER A 17 9.00 10.53 -19.22
C SER A 17 8.52 11.05 -17.86
N ASN A 18 7.64 10.31 -17.19
CA ASN A 18 7.17 10.65 -15.85
C ASN A 18 8.31 10.62 -14.82
N LEU A 19 9.16 9.59 -14.83
CA LEU A 19 10.31 9.49 -13.93
C LEU A 19 11.30 10.66 -14.14
N VAL A 20 11.57 11.02 -15.39
CA VAL A 20 12.42 12.18 -15.72
C VAL A 20 11.82 13.48 -15.19
N ASN A 21 10.52 13.70 -15.38
CA ASN A 21 9.85 14.92 -14.93
C ASN A 21 9.79 15.00 -13.39
N ILE A 22 9.49 13.90 -12.72
CA ILE A 22 9.48 13.84 -11.26
C ILE A 22 10.90 14.08 -10.73
N CYS A 23 11.93 13.46 -11.30
CA CYS A 23 13.32 13.68 -10.90
C CYS A 23 13.72 15.16 -11.04
N LYS A 24 13.38 15.81 -12.17
CA LYS A 24 13.59 17.26 -12.36
C LYS A 24 12.94 18.09 -11.28
N LEU A 25 11.68 17.82 -10.96
CA LEU A 25 10.91 18.58 -9.96
C LEU A 25 11.54 18.44 -8.57
N VAL A 26 11.81 17.21 -8.15
CA VAL A 26 12.35 16.90 -6.82
C VAL A 26 13.75 17.48 -6.65
N VAL A 27 14.63 17.29 -7.63
CA VAL A 27 16.01 17.79 -7.55
C VAL A 27 16.06 19.31 -7.62
N LYS A 28 15.20 19.95 -8.42
CA LYS A 28 15.09 21.41 -8.44
C LYS A 28 14.73 21.96 -7.06
N GLU A 29 13.67 21.44 -6.44
CA GLU A 29 13.27 21.88 -5.10
C GLU A 29 14.36 21.60 -4.05
N LEU A 30 14.99 20.44 -4.12
CA LEU A 30 16.08 20.06 -3.22
C LEU A 30 17.27 21.04 -3.33
N LEU A 31 17.67 21.41 -4.55
CA LEU A 31 18.73 22.39 -4.79
C LEU A 31 18.32 23.78 -4.29
N GLU A 32 17.13 24.25 -4.63
CA GLU A 32 16.62 25.55 -4.19
C GLU A 32 16.57 25.66 -2.66
N GLN A 33 16.09 24.63 -1.96
CA GLN A 33 16.07 24.61 -0.50
C GLN A 33 17.47 24.52 0.11
N SER A 34 18.35 23.68 -0.44
CA SER A 34 19.74 23.56 0.05
C SER A 34 20.50 24.88 -0.03
N LEU A 35 20.38 25.60 -1.16
CA LEU A 35 21.02 26.89 -1.39
C LEU A 35 20.40 28.00 -0.52
N ARG A 36 19.08 27.96 -0.30
CA ARG A 36 18.37 28.98 0.50
C ARG A 36 18.72 28.90 1.99
N TYR A 37 18.86 27.69 2.52
CA TYR A 37 19.11 27.51 3.95
C TYR A 37 20.59 27.34 4.29
N GLY A 38 21.45 27.04 3.30
CA GLY A 38 22.91 26.96 3.46
C GLY A 38 23.38 26.00 4.54
N ARG A 39 22.52 25.03 4.91
CA ARG A 39 22.75 24.07 5.98
C ARG A 39 22.90 22.68 5.40
N MET A 40 23.75 21.89 6.05
CA MET A 40 23.88 20.46 5.81
C MET A 40 22.53 19.77 6.00
N LEU A 41 22.11 19.00 5.00
CA LEU A 41 20.83 18.29 5.01
C LEU A 41 20.95 16.99 5.80
N ASP A 42 19.93 16.69 6.59
CA ASP A 42 19.81 15.45 7.35
C ASP A 42 18.73 14.53 6.74
N SER A 43 18.51 13.39 7.38
CA SER A 43 17.54 12.37 6.99
C SER A 43 16.09 12.84 7.01
N ASP A 44 15.77 13.88 7.79
CA ASP A 44 14.40 14.36 8.00
C ASP A 44 13.97 15.37 6.91
N HIS A 45 14.90 15.77 6.04
CA HIS A 45 14.63 16.68 4.95
C HIS A 45 13.76 16.03 3.85
N LEU A 46 12.48 16.42 3.79
CA LEU A 46 11.49 15.81 2.90
C LEU A 46 11.89 15.77 1.41
N PRO A 47 12.35 16.87 0.76
CA PRO A 47 12.81 16.78 -0.64
C PRO A 47 13.97 15.79 -0.83
N LEU A 48 14.80 15.58 0.20
CA LEU A 48 15.91 14.62 0.13
C LEU A 48 15.40 13.17 0.24
N GLN A 49 14.43 12.91 1.13
CA GLN A 49 13.74 11.61 1.18
C GLN A 49 13.05 11.31 -0.16
N HIS A 50 12.32 12.28 -0.71
CA HIS A 50 11.69 12.16 -2.03
C HIS A 50 12.72 11.87 -3.13
N PHE A 51 13.91 12.48 -3.08
CA PHE A 51 14.97 12.19 -4.03
C PHE A 51 15.40 10.72 -3.98
N PHE A 52 15.60 10.15 -2.78
CA PHE A 52 15.95 8.73 -2.65
C PHE A 52 14.87 7.79 -3.18
N ILE A 53 13.59 8.13 -3.00
CA ILE A 53 12.48 7.37 -3.58
C ILE A 53 12.56 7.42 -5.11
N VAL A 54 12.75 8.61 -5.69
CA VAL A 54 12.78 8.78 -7.15
C VAL A 54 13.97 8.09 -7.78
N ILE A 55 15.19 8.23 -7.23
CA ILE A 55 16.37 7.59 -7.80
C ILE A 55 16.29 6.06 -7.70
N GLU A 56 15.69 5.52 -6.64
CA GLU A 56 15.39 4.08 -6.53
C GLU A 56 14.46 3.61 -7.67
N HIS A 57 13.42 4.38 -7.99
CA HIS A 57 12.51 4.06 -9.10
C HIS A 57 13.18 4.21 -10.48
N VAL A 58 14.02 5.24 -10.66
CA VAL A 58 14.81 5.42 -11.89
C VAL A 58 15.72 4.22 -12.14
N LEU A 59 16.46 3.78 -11.10
CA LEU A 59 17.34 2.63 -11.18
C LEU A 59 16.56 1.30 -11.19
N GLY A 60 15.34 1.24 -10.67
CA GLY A 60 14.51 0.04 -10.71
C GLY A 60 13.77 -0.16 -12.04
N HIS A 61 13.56 0.90 -12.82
CA HIS A 61 12.72 0.87 -14.01
C HIS A 61 13.29 -0.08 -15.09
N GLY A 62 12.56 -1.15 -15.38
CA GLY A 62 12.94 -2.15 -16.37
C GLY A 62 14.07 -3.09 -15.91
N LEU A 63 14.36 -3.17 -14.60
CA LEU A 63 15.29 -4.14 -14.04
C LEU A 63 14.72 -5.56 -14.20
N ARG A 64 15.54 -6.49 -14.71
CA ARG A 64 15.14 -7.88 -14.98
C ARG A 64 14.92 -8.63 -13.68
N THR A 65 13.68 -9.05 -13.42
CA THR A 65 13.36 -9.79 -12.19
C THR A 65 13.69 -11.28 -12.27
N LYS A 66 13.89 -11.87 -13.46
CA LYS A 66 14.32 -13.28 -13.68
C LYS A 66 14.77 -13.52 -15.12
N LYS A 67 15.81 -14.33 -15.33
CA LYS A 67 16.10 -15.03 -16.61
C LYS A 67 15.83 -16.53 -16.39
N GLY A 68 14.63 -17.01 -16.76
CA GLY A 68 14.24 -18.43 -16.67
C GLY A 68 13.67 -18.90 -15.32
N LEU A 69 13.43 -20.22 -15.20
CA LEU A 69 12.73 -20.85 -14.07
C LEU A 69 13.59 -20.97 -12.78
N LEU A 70 14.92 -20.91 -12.88
CA LEU A 70 15.87 -21.18 -11.78
C LEU A 70 17.02 -20.17 -11.63
N GLY A 71 17.04 -19.07 -12.39
CA GLY A 71 18.12 -18.06 -12.28
C GLY A 71 17.99 -17.21 -11.01
N PRO A 72 19.12 -16.78 -10.40
CA PRO A 72 19.08 -15.83 -9.28
C PRO A 72 18.42 -14.53 -9.72
N ARG A 73 17.59 -13.95 -8.84
CA ARG A 73 16.96 -12.65 -9.07
C ARG A 73 18.06 -11.59 -9.14
N LYS A 74 18.05 -10.76 -10.18
CA LYS A 74 18.92 -9.60 -10.26
C LYS A 74 18.31 -8.50 -9.41
N GLU A 75 19.03 -8.04 -8.39
CA GLU A 75 18.58 -6.96 -7.52
C GLU A 75 19.43 -5.71 -7.72
N LEU A 76 18.89 -4.55 -7.36
CA LEU A 76 19.57 -3.26 -7.55
C LEU A 76 20.94 -3.23 -6.85
N TRP A 77 21.05 -3.86 -5.68
CA TRP A 77 22.32 -3.98 -4.97
C TRP A 77 23.39 -4.72 -5.77
N ASP A 78 23.01 -5.76 -6.51
CA ASP A 78 23.95 -6.55 -7.30
C ASP A 78 24.58 -5.70 -8.42
N LEU A 79 23.81 -4.77 -8.98
CA LEU A 79 24.29 -3.79 -9.95
C LEU A 79 25.19 -2.74 -9.27
N LEU A 80 24.76 -2.15 -8.16
CA LEU A 80 25.48 -1.06 -7.51
C LEU A 80 26.84 -1.50 -6.97
N GLN A 81 26.96 -2.72 -6.45
CA GLN A 81 28.26 -3.23 -6.02
C GLN A 81 29.23 -3.44 -7.20
N CYS A 82 28.75 -3.67 -8.43
CA CYS A 82 29.61 -3.78 -9.61
C CYS A 82 30.31 -2.47 -9.98
N VAL A 83 29.85 -1.31 -9.46
CA VAL A 83 30.54 -0.03 -9.64
C VAL A 83 32.00 -0.11 -9.18
N GLU A 84 32.30 -0.91 -8.14
CA GLU A 84 33.65 -1.06 -7.59
C GLU A 84 34.66 -1.67 -8.59
N ASN A 85 34.17 -2.30 -9.66
CA ASN A 85 34.99 -2.84 -10.75
C ASN A 85 35.41 -1.75 -11.76
N TYR A 86 34.66 -0.66 -11.85
CA TYR A 86 34.91 0.45 -12.78
C TYR A 86 35.52 1.67 -12.07
N CYS A 87 35.13 1.90 -10.82
CA CYS A 87 35.60 2.99 -9.98
C CYS A 87 36.23 2.43 -8.70
N PRO A 88 37.58 2.38 -8.57
CA PRO A 88 38.24 1.88 -7.37
C PRO A 88 37.82 2.62 -6.08
N GLU A 89 37.50 3.92 -6.19
CA GLU A 89 37.01 4.76 -5.09
C GLU A 89 35.70 4.23 -4.48
N ALA A 90 34.89 3.49 -5.25
CA ALA A 90 33.64 2.91 -4.78
C ALA A 90 33.84 1.65 -3.92
N GLN A 91 35.05 1.07 -3.85
CA GLN A 91 35.33 -0.11 -3.03
C GLN A 91 35.10 0.16 -1.55
N ASP A 92 35.52 1.34 -1.05
CA ASP A 92 35.38 1.71 0.35
C ASP A 92 33.91 1.77 0.79
N ILE A 93 33.05 2.37 -0.04
CA ILE A 93 31.61 2.45 0.26
C ILE A 93 30.92 1.10 0.10
N THR A 94 31.33 0.31 -0.89
CA THR A 94 30.72 -0.98 -1.19
C THR A 94 31.04 -1.98 -0.08
N ALA A 95 32.28 -2.00 0.40
CA ALA A 95 32.68 -2.74 1.60
C ALA A 95 31.92 -2.27 2.84
N SER A 96 31.85 -0.95 3.06
CA SER A 96 31.13 -0.36 4.21
C SER A 96 29.66 -0.78 4.27
N VAL A 97 28.98 -0.86 3.12
CA VAL A 97 27.58 -1.31 3.03
C VAL A 97 27.46 -2.82 3.19
N ARG A 98 28.40 -3.60 2.64
CA ARG A 98 28.43 -5.07 2.75
C ARG A 98 28.54 -5.53 4.21
N ASP A 99 29.35 -4.80 4.98
CA ASP A 99 29.65 -5.08 6.39
C ASP A 99 28.68 -4.40 7.37
N LEU A 100 27.62 -3.74 6.86
CA LEU A 100 26.65 -3.03 7.68
C LEU A 100 25.68 -4.02 8.37
N PRO A 101 25.76 -4.22 9.70
CA PRO A 101 25.03 -5.29 10.38
C PRO A 101 23.53 -4.98 10.57
N THR A 102 23.15 -3.70 10.49
CA THR A 102 21.78 -3.23 10.71
C THR A 102 20.89 -3.41 9.47
N VAL A 103 21.49 -3.62 8.29
CA VAL A 103 20.77 -3.73 7.01
C VAL A 103 20.91 -5.14 6.44
N ARG A 104 19.77 -5.82 6.33
CA ARG A 104 19.72 -7.24 5.96
C ARG A 104 19.28 -7.47 4.52
N SER A 105 18.47 -6.57 3.95
CA SER A 105 17.94 -6.73 2.60
C SER A 105 18.86 -6.15 1.54
N HIS A 106 18.81 -6.69 0.32
CA HIS A 106 19.53 -6.12 -0.83
C HIS A 106 19.04 -4.70 -1.14
N ILE A 107 17.73 -4.43 -1.07
CA ILE A 107 17.21 -3.08 -1.31
C ILE A 107 17.68 -2.08 -0.24
N GLY A 108 17.74 -2.51 1.03
CA GLY A 108 18.31 -1.70 2.11
C GLY A 108 19.79 -1.40 1.88
N ARG A 109 20.56 -2.36 1.36
CA ARG A 109 21.97 -2.14 0.98
C ARG A 109 22.09 -1.17 -0.18
N ALA A 110 21.26 -1.28 -1.21
CA ALA A 110 21.20 -0.31 -2.30
C ALA A 110 20.91 1.10 -1.77
N ARG A 111 19.95 1.25 -0.85
CA ARG A 111 19.60 2.52 -0.20
C ARG A 111 20.73 3.10 0.64
N ALA A 112 21.43 2.26 1.39
CA ALA A 112 22.61 2.65 2.15
C ALA A 112 23.70 3.18 1.22
N TRP A 113 23.97 2.43 0.15
CA TRP A 113 24.98 2.80 -0.85
C TRP A 113 24.66 4.12 -1.54
N LEU A 114 23.40 4.34 -1.96
CA LEU A 114 22.96 5.59 -2.57
C LEU A 114 23.14 6.80 -1.64
N ARG A 115 22.83 6.64 -0.34
CA ARG A 115 23.05 7.68 0.68
C ARG A 115 24.53 8.02 0.84
N ILE A 116 25.38 7.01 0.94
CA ILE A 116 26.83 7.21 1.11
C ILE A 116 27.44 7.83 -0.16
N ALA A 117 27.05 7.35 -1.35
CA ALA A 117 27.50 7.91 -2.63
C ALA A 117 27.10 9.38 -2.80
N LEU A 118 25.89 9.76 -2.34
CA LEU A 118 25.45 11.15 -2.32
C LEU A 118 26.29 12.00 -1.33
N MET A 119 26.52 11.50 -0.11
CA MET A 119 27.39 12.18 0.88
C MET A 119 28.82 12.35 0.39
N GLN A 120 29.34 11.41 -0.40
CA GLN A 120 30.65 11.51 -1.06
C GLN A 120 30.67 12.48 -2.25
N LYS A 121 29.50 12.97 -2.70
CA LYS A 121 29.36 13.81 -3.90
C LYS A 121 29.85 13.10 -5.17
N LYS A 122 29.71 11.77 -5.21
CA LYS A 122 30.18 10.88 -6.28
C LYS A 122 29.05 10.08 -6.92
N LEU A 123 27.80 10.26 -6.49
CA LEU A 123 26.65 9.51 -7.01
C LEU A 123 26.52 9.62 -8.54
N ALA A 124 26.69 10.83 -9.10
CA ALA A 124 26.66 11.02 -10.54
C ALA A 124 27.84 10.30 -11.23
N ASP A 125 29.06 10.40 -10.70
CA ASP A 125 30.24 9.78 -11.30
C ASP A 125 30.14 8.25 -11.32
N TYR A 126 29.65 7.66 -10.22
CA TYR A 126 29.46 6.21 -10.13
C TYR A 126 28.39 5.68 -11.08
N LEU A 127 27.26 6.39 -11.21
CA LEU A 127 26.22 5.99 -12.17
C LEU A 127 26.67 6.24 -13.62
N GLN A 128 27.48 7.26 -13.87
CA GLN A 128 28.07 7.53 -15.18
C GLN A 128 28.96 6.36 -15.62
N ALA A 129 29.77 5.81 -14.73
CA ALA A 129 30.59 4.63 -15.02
C ALA A 129 29.76 3.41 -15.44
N LEU A 130 28.57 3.21 -14.85
CA LEU A 130 27.67 2.14 -15.28
C LEU A 130 27.10 2.39 -16.69
N ILE A 131 26.77 3.65 -17.01
CA ILE A 131 26.23 4.04 -18.33
C ILE A 131 27.27 3.94 -19.42
N GLU A 132 28.54 4.24 -19.13
CA GLU A 132 29.65 4.05 -20.07
C GLU A 132 29.83 2.58 -20.46
N HIS A 133 29.43 1.66 -19.58
CA HIS A 133 29.38 0.21 -19.82
C HIS A 133 27.95 -0.30 -20.09
N ARG A 134 27.10 0.52 -20.72
CA ARG A 134 25.69 0.18 -21.00
C ARG A 134 25.51 -1.12 -21.79
N ASP A 135 26.31 -1.33 -22.83
CA ASP A 135 26.17 -2.48 -23.73
C ASP A 135 26.70 -3.79 -23.13
N ASP A 136 27.48 -3.72 -22.05
CA ASP A 136 28.07 -4.87 -21.38
C ASP A 136 27.42 -5.11 -20.01
N ALA A 137 27.60 -4.17 -19.08
CA ALA A 137 27.16 -4.29 -17.70
C ALA A 137 25.64 -4.14 -17.58
N LEU A 138 25.07 -3.04 -18.08
CA LEU A 138 23.63 -2.76 -17.90
C LEU A 138 22.75 -3.72 -18.71
N TYR A 139 23.22 -4.16 -19.88
CA TYR A 139 22.48 -5.11 -20.73
C TYR A 139 22.10 -6.42 -20.02
N GLU A 140 22.95 -6.88 -19.09
CA GLU A 140 22.66 -8.08 -18.28
C GLU A 140 21.55 -7.86 -17.23
N TYR A 141 21.38 -6.62 -16.76
CA TYR A 141 20.48 -6.26 -15.66
C TYR A 141 19.17 -5.66 -16.13
N TYR A 142 19.12 -4.99 -17.27
CA TYR A 142 17.95 -4.23 -17.72
C TYR A 142 17.32 -4.76 -19.01
N GLU A 143 16.01 -4.56 -19.13
CA GLU A 143 15.30 -4.73 -20.39
C GLU A 143 15.58 -3.57 -21.37
N PRO A 144 15.46 -3.77 -22.69
CA PRO A 144 15.77 -2.73 -23.68
C PRO A 144 14.95 -1.44 -23.55
N HIS A 145 13.75 -1.51 -22.97
CA HIS A 145 12.87 -0.36 -22.74
C HIS A 145 13.13 0.37 -21.40
N ALA A 146 14.10 -0.11 -20.61
CA ALA A 146 14.46 0.45 -19.32
C ALA A 146 15.00 1.89 -19.46
N LEU A 147 14.84 2.70 -18.42
CA LEU A 147 15.32 4.08 -18.40
C LEU A 147 16.86 4.12 -18.45
N MET A 148 17.53 3.25 -17.69
CA MET A 148 18.99 3.10 -17.74
C MET A 148 19.52 2.66 -19.13
N MET A 149 18.64 2.13 -19.98
CA MET A 149 18.93 1.71 -21.35
C MET A 149 18.36 2.68 -22.39
N SER A 150 18.02 3.91 -22.02
CA SER A 150 17.42 4.89 -22.94
C SER A 150 18.15 6.24 -22.89
N ASP A 151 17.98 7.08 -23.91
CA ASP A 151 18.71 8.35 -24.01
C ASP A 151 18.25 9.37 -22.96
N GLU A 152 17.04 9.19 -22.40
CA GLU A 152 16.53 9.99 -21.29
C GLU A 152 17.43 9.91 -20.04
N ILE A 153 18.22 8.85 -19.87
CA ILE A 153 19.16 8.75 -18.73
C ILE A 153 20.18 9.87 -18.71
N CYS A 154 20.62 10.37 -19.88
CA CYS A 154 21.56 11.48 -19.98
C CYS A 154 21.02 12.75 -19.29
N VAL A 155 19.69 12.94 -19.32
CA VAL A 155 19.03 14.07 -18.63
C VAL A 155 19.09 13.87 -17.11
N ILE A 156 18.81 12.65 -16.62
CA ILE A 156 18.97 12.32 -15.20
C ILE A 156 20.41 12.56 -14.75
N MET A 157 21.40 12.11 -15.53
CA MET A 157 22.81 12.30 -15.20
C MET A 157 23.17 13.78 -15.06
N GLY A 158 22.73 14.62 -16.01
CA GLY A 158 22.92 16.07 -15.91
C GLY A 158 22.29 16.69 -14.67
N ILE A 159 21.12 16.17 -14.23
CA ILE A 159 20.45 16.60 -13.00
C ILE A 159 21.26 16.17 -11.76
N LEU A 160 21.76 14.94 -11.73
CA LEU A 160 22.52 14.39 -10.61
C LEU A 160 23.85 15.12 -10.38
N VAL A 161 24.52 15.58 -11.43
CA VAL A 161 25.72 16.43 -11.30
C VAL A 161 25.42 17.70 -10.50
N GLY A 162 24.21 18.25 -10.65
CA GLY A 162 23.76 19.41 -9.86
C GLY A 162 23.77 19.15 -8.35
N LEU A 163 23.58 17.90 -7.91
CA LEU A 163 23.54 17.54 -6.49
C LEU A 163 24.91 17.56 -5.81
N ASN A 164 26.01 17.64 -6.56
CA ASN A 164 27.36 17.70 -5.99
C ASN A 164 27.60 18.93 -5.10
N VAL A 165 26.78 19.98 -5.26
CA VAL A 165 26.84 21.19 -4.41
C VAL A 165 26.16 21.01 -3.04
N ILE A 166 25.41 19.93 -2.85
CA ILE A 166 24.65 19.67 -1.63
C ILE A 166 25.54 18.99 -0.60
N ASP A 167 25.50 19.48 0.63
CA ASP A 167 26.12 18.84 1.78
C ASP A 167 25.07 18.05 2.57
N CYS A 168 25.32 16.75 2.77
CA CYS A 168 24.43 15.84 3.48
C CYS A 168 25.16 15.19 4.66
N ASN A 169 24.45 14.95 5.76
CA ASN A 169 24.90 14.13 6.88
C ASN A 169 23.80 13.11 7.23
N LEU A 170 23.90 11.93 6.63
CA LEU A 170 22.86 10.90 6.70
C LEU A 170 23.30 9.74 7.57
N CYS A 171 22.42 9.33 8.50
CA CYS A 171 22.69 8.24 9.42
C CYS A 171 22.29 6.89 8.79
N VAL A 172 23.26 6.16 8.26
CA VAL A 172 23.00 4.86 7.63
C VAL A 172 22.87 3.71 8.64
N LYS A 173 23.45 3.85 9.84
CA LYS A 173 23.44 2.80 10.88
C LYS A 173 22.15 2.77 11.71
N GLU A 174 21.52 3.92 11.90
CA GLU A 174 20.38 4.09 12.82
C GLU A 174 19.03 4.15 12.08
N GLU A 175 19.05 4.31 10.75
CA GLU A 175 17.86 4.27 9.90
C GLU A 175 17.43 2.84 9.57
N ASP A 176 16.12 2.60 9.55
CA ASP A 176 15.53 1.37 9.00
C ASP A 176 15.46 1.45 7.47
N LEU A 177 16.54 1.03 6.82
CA LEU A 177 16.67 1.04 5.37
C LEU A 177 16.00 -0.16 4.68
N ASP A 178 15.64 -1.20 5.44
CA ASP A 178 14.99 -2.40 4.92
C ASP A 178 13.47 -2.20 4.74
N SER A 179 12.86 -1.32 5.53
CA SER A 179 11.45 -0.96 5.43
C SER A 179 11.08 -0.29 4.10
N GLN A 180 9.82 -0.42 3.66
CA GLN A 180 9.35 0.27 2.45
C GLN A 180 9.40 1.80 2.65
N GLN A 181 10.02 2.52 1.71
CA GLN A 181 10.03 3.99 1.76
C GLN A 181 8.62 4.56 1.60
N GLY A 182 8.40 5.76 2.14
CA GLY A 182 7.12 6.48 2.06
C GLY A 182 6.70 6.85 0.63
N VAL A 183 5.54 7.49 0.51
CA VAL A 183 5.03 8.00 -0.77
C VAL A 183 5.52 9.44 -1.01
N ILE A 184 5.71 9.81 -2.28
CA ILE A 184 6.08 11.18 -2.65
C ILE A 184 4.86 12.10 -2.47
N ASP A 185 4.96 13.08 -1.58
CA ASP A 185 3.94 14.12 -1.44
C ASP A 185 4.12 15.19 -2.54
N PHE A 186 3.38 15.02 -3.64
CA PHE A 186 3.38 15.98 -4.75
C PHE A 186 2.81 17.36 -4.38
N SER A 187 2.10 17.51 -3.26
CA SER A 187 1.59 18.82 -2.84
C SER A 187 2.72 19.81 -2.51
N LEU A 188 3.91 19.30 -2.17
CA LEU A 188 5.11 20.09 -1.97
C LEU A 188 5.57 20.77 -3.27
N TYR A 189 5.42 20.10 -4.42
CA TYR A 189 5.92 20.55 -5.72
C TYR A 189 4.84 21.23 -6.58
N LEU A 190 3.57 20.92 -6.34
CA LEU A 190 2.44 21.45 -7.12
C LEU A 190 1.99 22.85 -6.66
N ARG A 191 2.50 23.36 -5.53
CA ARG A 191 2.25 24.74 -5.09
C ARG A 191 3.14 25.70 -5.88
N SER A 192 2.60 26.19 -7.00
CA SER A 192 3.28 27.12 -7.91
C SER A 192 3.86 28.35 -7.19
N SER A 193 5.17 28.52 -7.34
CA SER A 193 5.93 29.76 -7.67
C SER A 193 5.75 31.04 -6.84
N SER A 194 4.87 31.08 -5.83
CA SER A 194 4.67 32.28 -4.99
C SER A 194 5.87 32.62 -4.10
N ARG A 195 6.85 31.72 -3.96
CA ARG A 195 8.01 31.94 -3.10
C ARG A 195 9.15 32.75 -3.73
N ASN A 196 9.09 33.01 -5.04
CA ASN A 196 10.16 33.72 -5.75
C ASN A 196 9.93 35.24 -5.89
N ASN A 197 8.82 35.80 -5.37
CA ASN A 197 8.50 37.22 -5.56
C ASN A 197 8.63 38.11 -4.30
N ASP A 198 9.07 37.57 -3.16
CA ASP A 198 9.24 38.37 -1.91
C ASP A 198 10.59 39.10 -1.84
N ASN A 199 11.22 39.37 -2.99
CA ASN A 199 12.50 40.06 -3.02
C ASN A 199 12.58 41.14 -4.11
N SER A 200 11.55 41.98 -4.19
CA SER A 200 11.67 43.32 -4.75
C SER A 200 10.68 44.23 -4.05
N GLY A 201 11.21 45.07 -3.17
CA GLY A 201 10.51 46.26 -2.72
C GLY A 201 10.43 47.28 -3.85
N ASP A 202 9.43 48.14 -3.70
CA ASP A 202 9.08 49.34 -4.46
C ASP A 202 8.28 49.20 -5.77
N ASP A 203 7.19 49.97 -5.71
CA ASP A 203 6.43 50.65 -6.76
C ASP A 203 5.46 49.90 -7.69
N ASP A 204 4.20 50.35 -7.53
CA ASP A 204 3.18 50.64 -8.53
C ASP A 204 2.11 49.60 -8.94
N ASP A 205 0.94 50.21 -9.11
CA ASP A 205 -0.46 49.77 -9.26
C ASP A 205 -0.74 48.77 -10.40
N ASP A 206 0.27 48.37 -11.18
CA ASP A 206 0.15 47.43 -12.31
C ASP A 206 0.21 45.94 -11.88
N THR A 207 0.61 45.67 -10.64
CA THR A 207 0.82 44.29 -10.14
C THR A 207 -0.51 43.54 -9.89
N ASN A 208 -1.62 44.25 -9.69
CA ASN A 208 -2.92 43.62 -9.42
C ASN A 208 -3.56 42.95 -10.65
N GLN A 209 -3.24 43.38 -11.87
CA GLN A 209 -3.84 42.80 -13.08
C GLN A 209 -3.19 41.46 -13.51
N ILE A 210 -1.94 41.22 -13.08
CA ILE A 210 -1.18 39.99 -13.38
C ILE A 210 -1.53 38.87 -12.37
N LEU A 211 -1.91 39.24 -11.15
CA LEU A 211 -2.32 38.29 -10.10
C LEU A 211 -3.63 37.56 -10.45
N ASP A 212 -4.57 38.23 -11.10
CA ASP A 212 -5.85 37.62 -11.50
C ASP A 212 -5.70 36.64 -12.67
N ALA A 213 -4.79 36.91 -13.61
CA ALA A 213 -4.50 36.01 -14.75
C ALA A 213 -3.82 34.70 -14.31
N ASN A 214 -2.89 34.78 -13.35
CA ASN A 214 -2.21 33.60 -12.81
C ASN A 214 -3.10 32.79 -11.84
N GLY A 215 -3.98 33.45 -11.09
CA GLY A 215 -5.01 32.79 -10.29
C GLY A 215 -6.03 32.03 -11.14
N GLN A 216 -6.44 32.60 -12.28
CA GLN A 216 -7.31 31.94 -13.25
C GLN A 216 -6.61 30.75 -13.95
N GLY A 217 -5.34 30.88 -14.34
CA GLY A 217 -4.57 29.77 -14.92
C GLY A 217 -4.42 28.58 -13.98
N ASN A 218 -4.14 28.84 -12.69
CA ASN A 218 -4.09 27.80 -11.66
C ASN A 218 -5.48 27.16 -11.43
N MET A 219 -6.55 27.94 -11.46
CA MET A 219 -7.92 27.43 -11.36
C MET A 219 -8.31 26.57 -12.56
N ILE A 220 -7.93 26.97 -13.77
CA ILE A 220 -8.16 26.19 -15.00
C ILE A 220 -7.43 24.84 -14.94
N ALA A 221 -6.16 24.82 -14.51
CA ALA A 221 -5.41 23.58 -14.34
C ALA A 221 -6.03 22.65 -13.29
N VAL A 222 -6.50 23.19 -12.16
CA VAL A 222 -7.20 22.42 -11.12
C VAL A 222 -8.55 21.88 -11.63
N LEU A 223 -9.27 22.65 -12.44
CA LEU A 223 -10.53 22.22 -13.05
C LEU A 223 -10.30 21.13 -14.11
N ASP A 224 -9.26 21.23 -14.92
CA ASP A 224 -8.89 20.18 -15.87
C ASP A 224 -8.44 18.90 -15.16
N GLN A 225 -7.66 19.02 -14.09
CA GLN A 225 -7.27 17.87 -13.27
C GLN A 225 -8.48 17.23 -12.59
N LYS A 226 -9.42 18.03 -12.08
CA LYS A 226 -10.68 17.55 -11.53
C LYS A 226 -11.49 16.80 -12.59
N ASN A 227 -11.64 17.38 -13.78
CA ASN A 227 -12.39 16.77 -14.88
C ASN A 227 -11.74 15.45 -15.33
N TYR A 228 -10.41 15.39 -15.39
CA TYR A 228 -9.68 14.16 -15.67
C TYR A 228 -9.95 13.05 -14.63
N ILE A 229 -9.93 13.41 -13.34
CA ILE A 229 -10.22 12.47 -12.25
C ILE A 229 -11.69 12.02 -12.29
N GLU A 230 -12.62 12.92 -12.61
CA GLU A 230 -14.04 12.60 -12.75
C GLU A 230 -14.29 11.63 -13.89
N GLU A 231 -13.67 11.84 -15.06
CA GLU A 231 -13.79 10.95 -16.21
C GLU A 231 -13.10 9.59 -15.95
N LEU A 232 -11.96 9.59 -15.27
CA LEU A 232 -11.29 8.36 -14.84
C LEU A 232 -12.17 7.56 -13.87
N ASN A 233 -12.78 8.21 -12.88
CA ASN A 233 -13.73 7.59 -11.96
C ASN A 233 -14.96 7.06 -12.68
N ARG A 234 -15.46 7.76 -13.71
CA ARG A 234 -16.57 7.29 -14.54
C ARG A 234 -16.20 6.02 -15.31
N HIS A 235 -15.01 5.99 -15.91
CA HIS A 235 -14.49 4.80 -16.59
C HIS A 235 -14.25 3.63 -15.64
N LEU A 236 -13.70 3.89 -14.45
CA LEU A 236 -13.48 2.87 -13.44
C LEU A 236 -14.81 2.28 -12.96
N ASN A 237 -15.79 3.14 -12.66
CA ASN A 237 -17.13 2.70 -12.27
C ASN A 237 -17.82 1.88 -13.38
N ALA A 238 -17.66 2.28 -14.65
CA ALA A 238 -18.16 1.49 -15.78
C ALA A 238 -17.48 0.12 -15.89
N THR A 239 -16.17 0.06 -15.65
CA THR A 239 -15.39 -1.18 -15.66
C THR A 239 -15.81 -2.10 -14.51
N VAL A 240 -15.97 -1.55 -13.30
CA VAL A 240 -16.48 -2.28 -12.13
C VAL A 240 -17.86 -2.85 -12.42
N ALA A 241 -18.79 -2.05 -12.96
CA ALA A 241 -20.12 -2.54 -13.32
C ALA A 241 -20.09 -3.66 -14.36
N ASN A 242 -19.22 -3.56 -15.36
CA ASN A 242 -19.08 -4.59 -16.40
C ASN A 242 -18.46 -5.88 -15.84
N LEU A 243 -17.44 -5.77 -14.99
CA LEU A 243 -16.86 -6.90 -14.29
C LEU A 243 -17.86 -7.56 -13.34
N GLN A 244 -18.65 -6.77 -12.61
CA GLN A 244 -19.73 -7.27 -11.75
C GLN A 244 -20.73 -8.10 -12.55
N ALA A 245 -21.22 -7.58 -13.68
CA ALA A 245 -22.14 -8.29 -14.58
C ALA A 245 -21.52 -9.58 -15.12
N LYS A 246 -20.22 -9.57 -15.45
CA LYS A 246 -19.50 -10.77 -15.90
C LYS A 246 -19.35 -11.81 -14.80
N VAL A 247 -19.09 -11.38 -13.56
CA VAL A 247 -19.04 -12.26 -12.38
C VAL A 247 -20.41 -12.89 -12.12
N GLU A 248 -21.48 -12.11 -12.19
CA GLU A 248 -22.85 -12.62 -12.02
C GLU A 248 -23.23 -13.62 -13.12
N SER A 249 -22.90 -13.30 -14.38
CA SER A 249 -23.10 -14.20 -15.52
C SER A 249 -22.34 -15.51 -15.34
N LEU A 250 -21.03 -15.45 -15.02
CA LEU A 250 -20.22 -16.63 -14.79
C LEU A 250 -20.72 -17.44 -13.59
N THR A 251 -21.15 -16.79 -12.51
CA THR A 251 -21.72 -17.45 -11.33
C THR A 251 -22.99 -18.21 -11.70
N THR A 252 -23.84 -17.61 -12.52
CA THR A 252 -25.08 -18.22 -13.02
C THR A 252 -24.76 -19.43 -13.91
N THR A 253 -23.84 -19.30 -14.87
CA THR A 253 -23.41 -20.42 -15.73
C THR A 253 -22.80 -21.56 -14.91
N ASN A 254 -22.00 -21.24 -13.89
CA ASN A 254 -21.38 -22.25 -13.02
C ASN A 254 -22.42 -22.98 -12.17
N ALA A 255 -23.49 -22.30 -11.73
CA ALA A 255 -24.61 -22.94 -11.05
C ALA A 255 -25.37 -23.92 -11.97
N LEU A 256 -25.68 -23.49 -13.20
CA LEU A 256 -26.34 -24.34 -14.20
C LEU A 256 -25.49 -25.56 -14.54
N MET A 257 -24.18 -25.39 -14.76
CA MET A 257 -23.27 -26.51 -15.04
C MET A 257 -23.19 -27.51 -13.87
N LYS A 258 -23.28 -27.05 -12.62
CA LYS A 258 -23.34 -27.95 -11.45
C LYS A 258 -24.63 -28.75 -11.42
N GLU A 259 -25.75 -28.15 -11.80
CA GLU A 259 -27.04 -28.82 -11.91
C GLU A 259 -27.03 -29.87 -13.02
N ASP A 260 -26.55 -29.52 -14.22
CA ASP A 260 -26.39 -30.45 -15.34
C ASP A 260 -25.48 -31.64 -14.97
N LEU A 261 -24.39 -31.38 -14.25
CA LEU A 261 -23.48 -32.42 -13.78
C LEU A 261 -24.19 -33.34 -12.77
N ALA A 262 -25.00 -32.80 -11.87
CA ALA A 262 -25.79 -33.60 -10.93
C ALA A 262 -26.83 -34.48 -11.66
N ILE A 263 -27.51 -33.94 -12.68
CA ILE A 263 -28.46 -34.68 -13.52
C ILE A 263 -27.72 -35.82 -14.24
N ALA A 264 -26.59 -35.54 -14.89
CA ALA A 264 -25.81 -36.54 -15.60
C ALA A 264 -25.29 -37.65 -14.67
N ARG A 265 -24.85 -37.31 -13.45
CA ARG A 265 -24.46 -38.30 -12.43
C ARG A 265 -25.62 -39.20 -12.04
N ASN A 266 -26.81 -38.64 -11.82
CA ASN A 266 -27.99 -39.42 -11.48
C ASN A 266 -28.41 -40.37 -12.61
N SER A 267 -28.36 -39.91 -13.87
CA SER A 267 -28.61 -40.76 -15.03
C SER A 267 -27.58 -41.88 -15.15
N LEU A 268 -26.30 -41.61 -14.90
CA LEU A 268 -25.25 -42.63 -14.92
C LEU A 268 -25.44 -43.68 -13.82
N LEU A 269 -25.82 -43.26 -12.62
CA LEU A 269 -26.15 -44.19 -11.52
C LEU A 269 -27.36 -45.07 -11.87
N ALA A 270 -28.40 -44.49 -12.46
CA ALA A 270 -29.58 -45.25 -12.92
C ALA A 270 -29.20 -46.30 -13.97
N LEU A 271 -28.41 -45.91 -14.98
CA LEU A 271 -27.93 -46.82 -16.03
C LEU A 271 -26.98 -47.90 -15.50
N GLN A 272 -26.17 -47.59 -14.48
CA GLN A 272 -25.32 -48.58 -13.81
C GLN A 272 -26.15 -49.59 -13.03
N ALA A 273 -27.19 -49.14 -12.32
CA ALA A 273 -28.12 -50.02 -11.61
C ALA A 273 -28.87 -50.94 -12.58
N GLU A 274 -29.34 -50.41 -13.72
CA GLU A 274 -29.99 -51.19 -14.77
C GLU A 274 -29.04 -52.22 -15.40
N ASN A 275 -27.80 -51.83 -15.73
CA ASN A 275 -26.78 -52.76 -16.22
C ASN A 275 -26.44 -53.85 -15.20
N GLN A 276 -26.35 -53.52 -13.91
CA GLN A 276 -26.14 -54.52 -12.86
C GLN A 276 -27.34 -55.46 -12.72
N ALA A 277 -28.57 -54.94 -12.77
CA ALA A 277 -29.77 -55.75 -12.76
C ALA A 277 -29.84 -56.68 -13.98
N MET A 278 -29.46 -56.20 -15.18
CA MET A 278 -29.33 -57.01 -16.38
C MET A 278 -28.21 -58.05 -16.30
N ARG A 279 -27.07 -57.75 -15.65
CA ARG A 279 -26.02 -58.75 -15.40
C ARG A 279 -26.43 -59.78 -14.35
N GLN A 280 -27.26 -59.41 -13.38
CA GLN A 280 -27.82 -60.35 -12.39
C GLN A 280 -28.92 -61.22 -13.01
N SER A 281 -29.76 -60.67 -13.90
CA SER A 281 -30.75 -61.45 -14.65
C SER A 281 -30.12 -62.31 -15.75
N ALA A 282 -29.01 -61.87 -16.35
CA ALA A 282 -28.17 -62.68 -17.25
C ALA A 282 -27.20 -63.61 -16.50
N GLY A 283 -27.08 -63.50 -15.16
CA GLY A 283 -26.16 -64.23 -14.29
C GLY A 283 -26.69 -65.57 -13.78
N GLY A 284 -27.84 -66.04 -14.27
CA GLY A 284 -28.38 -67.38 -13.99
C GLY A 284 -27.82 -68.52 -14.86
N GLY A 285 -26.84 -68.26 -15.72
CA GLY A 285 -26.33 -69.26 -16.67
C GLY A 285 -24.85 -69.10 -17.00
N GLY A 286 -23.97 -69.39 -16.05
CA GLY A 286 -22.58 -69.69 -16.34
C GLY A 286 -22.40 -71.22 -16.48
N PRO A 287 -21.94 -71.76 -17.62
CA PRO A 287 -21.67 -73.18 -17.75
C PRO A 287 -20.28 -73.49 -17.19
N SER A 288 -20.21 -74.36 -16.18
CA SER A 288 -18.98 -75.10 -15.89
C SER A 288 -19.28 -76.44 -15.23
N SER A 289 -18.72 -77.47 -15.86
CA SER A 289 -18.54 -78.85 -15.40
C SER A 289 -19.80 -79.73 -15.29
N LEU A 290 -19.99 -80.57 -16.31
CA LEU A 290 -20.64 -81.87 -16.11
C LEU A 290 -19.72 -82.96 -16.69
N SER A 291 -19.08 -83.69 -15.79
CA SER A 291 -18.40 -84.94 -16.09
C SER A 291 -19.35 -86.12 -15.80
N SER A 292 -19.47 -87.00 -16.80
CA SER A 292 -19.62 -88.46 -16.67
C SER A 292 -20.94 -89.01 -16.09
N THR A 293 -21.67 -89.83 -16.87
CA THR A 293 -21.77 -91.31 -16.75
C THR A 293 -22.85 -91.86 -17.73
N HIS A 294 -22.48 -92.84 -18.57
CA HIS A 294 -23.25 -93.91 -19.31
C HIS A 294 -24.72 -93.66 -19.76
N SER A 295 -25.21 -94.05 -20.95
CA SER A 295 -25.00 -95.27 -21.78
C SER A 295 -25.70 -95.18 -23.16
N ASP A 296 -25.03 -95.70 -24.20
CA ASP A 296 -25.45 -96.40 -25.43
C ASP A 296 -26.69 -96.00 -26.27
N ASN A 297 -26.51 -95.75 -27.58
CA ASN A 297 -26.56 -96.79 -28.63
C ASN A 297 -26.29 -96.25 -30.08
N SER A 298 -25.31 -96.85 -30.77
CA SER A 298 -25.09 -97.09 -32.24
C SER A 298 -25.61 -96.09 -33.31
N THR A 299 -24.81 -95.56 -34.26
CA THR A 299 -24.24 -96.28 -35.44
C THR A 299 -23.36 -95.35 -36.34
N ASN A 300 -22.22 -95.89 -36.83
CA ASN A 300 -21.40 -95.58 -38.04
C ASN A 300 -21.23 -94.13 -38.57
N SER A 301 -20.05 -93.49 -38.47
CA SER A 301 -18.77 -93.69 -39.22
C SER A 301 -18.72 -93.16 -40.67
N LYS A 302 -18.09 -91.97 -40.84
CA LYS A 302 -17.11 -91.54 -41.89
C LYS A 302 -17.33 -90.14 -42.51
N GLU A 303 -17.22 -89.03 -41.76
CA GLU A 303 -17.06 -87.66 -42.36
C GLU A 303 -16.14 -86.67 -41.59
N ASN A 304 -15.40 -87.06 -40.54
CA ASN A 304 -14.84 -86.08 -39.57
C ASN A 304 -13.46 -85.45 -39.85
N ALA A 305 -12.71 -85.80 -40.91
CA ALA A 305 -11.34 -85.30 -41.06
C ALA A 305 -11.22 -83.82 -41.50
N THR A 306 -12.25 -83.27 -42.15
CA THR A 306 -12.26 -81.88 -42.66
C THR A 306 -12.88 -80.88 -41.67
N SER A 307 -13.82 -81.31 -40.84
CA SER A 307 -14.50 -80.50 -39.83
C SER A 307 -13.56 -80.10 -38.66
N ASP A 308 -12.74 -81.05 -38.18
CA ASP A 308 -11.83 -80.82 -37.05
C ASP A 308 -10.71 -79.82 -37.39
N LYS A 309 -10.26 -79.77 -38.65
CA LYS A 309 -9.23 -78.82 -39.09
C LYS A 309 -9.76 -77.38 -39.14
N ALA A 310 -11.00 -77.19 -39.61
CA ALA A 310 -11.65 -75.88 -39.65
C ALA A 310 -11.97 -75.37 -38.23
N LEU A 311 -12.36 -76.27 -37.33
CA LEU A 311 -12.58 -75.93 -35.91
C LEU A 311 -11.28 -75.51 -35.21
N LEU A 312 -10.18 -76.22 -35.46
CA LEU A 312 -8.86 -75.92 -34.88
C LEU A 312 -8.32 -74.56 -35.37
N GLU A 313 -8.51 -74.24 -36.65
CA GLU A 313 -8.08 -72.97 -37.24
C GLU A 313 -8.91 -71.78 -36.71
N SER A 314 -10.22 -71.97 -36.53
CA SER A 314 -11.11 -71.00 -35.88
C SER A 314 -10.71 -70.73 -34.42
N LEU A 315 -10.47 -71.78 -33.64
CA LEU A 315 -10.01 -71.68 -32.24
C LEU A 315 -8.66 -70.95 -32.11
N LYS A 316 -7.74 -71.18 -33.05
CA LYS A 316 -6.45 -70.49 -33.06
C LYS A 316 -6.60 -68.99 -33.33
N LEU A 317 -7.51 -68.62 -34.23
CA LEU A 317 -7.77 -67.22 -34.59
C LEU A 317 -8.47 -66.47 -33.44
N GLU A 318 -9.38 -67.12 -32.72
CA GLU A 318 -10.00 -66.55 -31.52
C GLU A 318 -8.97 -66.36 -30.40
N LEU A 319 -8.05 -67.32 -30.20
CA LEU A 319 -6.95 -67.21 -29.23
C LEU A 319 -6.01 -66.03 -29.54
N GLU A 320 -5.68 -65.80 -30.82
CA GLU A 320 -4.86 -64.65 -31.21
C GLU A 320 -5.59 -63.32 -31.00
N LYS A 321 -6.89 -63.28 -31.30
CA LYS A 321 -7.73 -62.10 -31.06
C LYS A 321 -7.85 -61.79 -29.57
N GLU A 322 -8.04 -62.80 -28.72
CA GLU A 322 -8.11 -62.65 -27.27
C GLU A 322 -6.77 -62.22 -26.65
N LYS A 323 -5.64 -62.74 -27.16
CA LYS A 323 -4.32 -62.25 -26.76
C LYS A 323 -4.13 -60.77 -27.13
N LYS A 324 -4.58 -60.36 -28.32
CA LYS A 324 -4.47 -58.97 -28.77
C LYS A 324 -5.31 -58.05 -27.88
N THR A 325 -6.58 -58.39 -27.62
CA THR A 325 -7.44 -57.60 -26.74
C THR A 325 -6.90 -57.56 -25.31
N SER A 326 -6.35 -58.66 -24.79
CA SER A 326 -5.69 -58.70 -23.47
C SER A 326 -4.50 -57.73 -23.39
N THR A 327 -3.66 -57.69 -24.42
CA THR A 327 -2.52 -56.75 -24.44
C THR A 327 -2.94 -55.28 -24.56
N GLU A 328 -4.06 -55.03 -25.23
CA GLU A 328 -4.63 -53.68 -25.37
C GLU A 328 -5.27 -53.23 -24.05
N LEU A 329 -5.96 -54.13 -23.34
CA LEU A 329 -6.46 -53.89 -21.99
C LEU A 329 -5.33 -53.58 -20.99
N ASP A 330 -4.20 -54.29 -21.06
CA ASP A 330 -3.05 -54.06 -20.17
C ASP A 330 -2.40 -52.70 -20.40
N LYS A 331 -2.36 -52.22 -21.65
CA LYS A 331 -1.90 -50.87 -21.99
C LYS A 331 -2.84 -49.79 -21.46
N GLU A 332 -4.15 -49.98 -21.66
CA GLU A 332 -5.17 -49.05 -21.16
C GLU A 332 -5.15 -48.98 -19.62
N LEU A 333 -4.97 -50.13 -18.94
CA LEU A 333 -4.85 -50.19 -17.49
C LEU A 333 -3.62 -49.40 -17.00
N LYS A 334 -2.47 -49.54 -17.65
CA LYS A 334 -1.26 -48.76 -17.33
C LYS A 334 -1.47 -47.26 -17.52
N LEU A 335 -2.16 -46.87 -18.60
CA LEU A 335 -2.50 -45.46 -18.85
C LEU A 335 -3.43 -44.90 -17.76
N GLN A 336 -4.46 -45.65 -17.37
CA GLN A 336 -5.37 -45.29 -16.28
C GLN A 336 -4.66 -45.15 -14.94
N ILE A 337 -3.71 -46.03 -14.63
CA ILE A 337 -2.88 -45.91 -13.41
C ILE A 337 -2.06 -44.62 -13.43
N SER A 338 -1.46 -44.28 -14.58
CA SER A 338 -0.68 -43.04 -14.74
C SER A 338 -1.54 -41.79 -14.57
N LEU A 339 -2.70 -41.73 -15.26
CA LEU A 339 -3.64 -40.62 -15.16
C LEU A 339 -4.17 -40.44 -13.73
N LYS A 340 -4.44 -41.54 -13.04
CA LYS A 340 -4.86 -41.50 -11.64
C LYS A 340 -3.77 -40.93 -10.73
N ALA A 341 -2.52 -41.36 -10.90
CA ALA A 341 -1.40 -40.84 -10.12
C ALA A 341 -1.16 -39.34 -10.35
N GLU A 342 -1.29 -38.88 -11.61
CA GLU A 342 -1.21 -37.46 -11.96
C GLU A 342 -2.37 -36.66 -11.35
N SER A 343 -3.60 -37.17 -11.42
CA SER A 343 -4.77 -36.52 -10.80
C SER A 343 -4.66 -36.44 -9.28
N ASP A 344 -4.12 -37.49 -8.63
CA ASP A 344 -3.90 -37.51 -7.18
C ASP A 344 -2.84 -36.47 -6.78
N MET A 345 -1.80 -36.28 -7.60
CA MET A 345 -0.80 -35.23 -7.37
C MET A 345 -1.40 -33.83 -7.54
N ALA A 346 -2.18 -33.61 -8.61
CA ALA A 346 -2.86 -32.34 -8.84
C ALA A 346 -3.83 -31.98 -7.70
N MET A 347 -4.56 -32.96 -7.16
CA MET A 347 -5.46 -32.77 -6.02
C MET A 347 -4.69 -32.34 -4.77
N LYS A 348 -3.58 -32.98 -4.44
CA LYS A 348 -2.74 -32.61 -3.28
C LYS A 348 -2.17 -31.19 -3.40
N LEU A 349 -1.75 -30.80 -4.60
CA LEU A 349 -1.26 -29.43 -4.85
C LEU A 349 -2.38 -28.40 -4.66
N LEU A 350 -3.59 -28.72 -5.09
CA LEU A 350 -4.75 -27.86 -4.93
C LEU A 350 -5.20 -27.77 -3.47
N GLU A 351 -5.18 -28.88 -2.73
CA GLU A 351 -5.42 -28.87 -1.28
C GLU A 351 -4.41 -27.99 -0.54
N LYS A 352 -3.12 -28.10 -0.89
CA LYS A 352 -2.08 -27.22 -0.34
C LYS A 352 -2.34 -25.74 -0.65
N ASP A 353 -2.65 -25.40 -1.90
CA ASP A 353 -2.96 -24.03 -2.31
C ASP A 353 -4.19 -23.46 -1.57
N ILE A 354 -5.21 -24.30 -1.31
CA ILE A 354 -6.38 -23.90 -0.50
C ILE A 354 -5.95 -23.60 0.94
N HIS A 355 -5.13 -24.45 1.56
CA HIS A 355 -4.63 -24.23 2.91
C HIS A 355 -3.77 -22.97 3.01
N ASP A 356 -2.82 -22.77 2.08
CA ASP A 356 -1.98 -21.57 2.04
C ASP A 356 -2.82 -20.28 1.88
N LYS A 357 -3.89 -20.33 1.07
CA LYS A 357 -4.85 -19.23 0.93
C LYS A 357 -5.70 -19.02 2.19
N GLN A 358 -6.10 -20.09 2.88
CA GLN A 358 -6.83 -19.98 4.15
C GLN A 358 -5.97 -19.31 5.22
N ASP A 359 -4.69 -19.68 5.34
CA ASP A 359 -3.74 -19.07 6.28
C ASP A 359 -3.54 -17.58 5.97
N THR A 360 -3.44 -17.24 4.69
CA THR A 360 -3.37 -15.84 4.24
C THR A 360 -4.62 -15.07 4.65
N ILE A 361 -5.82 -15.64 4.49
CA ILE A 361 -7.09 -15.02 4.91
C ILE A 361 -7.13 -14.82 6.42
N ILE A 362 -6.67 -15.80 7.21
CA ILE A 362 -6.60 -15.68 8.68
C ILE A 362 -5.67 -14.53 9.08
N SER A 363 -4.51 -14.42 8.45
CA SER A 363 -3.56 -13.32 8.68
C SER A 363 -4.17 -11.95 8.37
N LEU A 364 -4.82 -11.82 7.20
CA LEU A 364 -5.48 -10.57 6.80
C LEU A 364 -6.62 -10.17 7.74
N ARG A 365 -7.40 -11.15 8.24
CA ARG A 365 -8.43 -10.88 9.25
C ARG A 365 -7.83 -10.36 10.56
N ARG A 366 -6.71 -10.93 10.99
CA ARG A 366 -5.99 -10.46 12.20
C ARG A 366 -5.49 -9.02 12.01
N GLN A 367 -4.87 -8.73 10.87
CA GLN A 367 -4.41 -7.37 10.54
C GLN A 367 -5.57 -6.37 10.50
N LEU A 368 -6.73 -6.76 9.96
CA LEU A 368 -7.92 -5.90 9.95
C LEU A 368 -8.39 -5.57 11.37
N ASP A 369 -8.34 -6.53 12.30
CA ASP A 369 -8.71 -6.29 13.70
C ASP A 369 -7.67 -5.43 14.43
N GLU A 370 -6.38 -5.61 14.14
CA GLU A 370 -5.31 -4.73 14.62
C GLU A 370 -5.51 -3.27 14.14
N ILE A 371 -5.85 -3.06 12.86
CA ILE A 371 -6.15 -1.73 12.30
C ILE A 371 -7.38 -1.11 12.97
N LYS A 372 -8.44 -1.88 13.22
CA LYS A 372 -9.62 -1.37 13.95
C LYS A 372 -9.24 -0.93 15.36
N GLN A 373 -8.40 -1.68 16.05
CA GLN A 373 -7.93 -1.33 17.38
C GLN A 373 -7.10 -0.04 17.36
N ILE A 374 -6.19 0.09 16.39
CA ILE A 374 -5.39 1.32 16.18
C ILE A 374 -6.33 2.51 15.91
N ASN A 375 -7.33 2.36 15.05
CA ASN A 375 -8.28 3.42 14.75
C ASN A 375 -9.04 3.86 16.00
N LEU A 376 -9.51 2.93 16.84
CA LEU A 376 -10.17 3.25 18.10
C LEU A 376 -9.25 3.98 19.08
N GLU A 377 -8.00 3.55 19.19
CA GLU A 377 -7.01 4.23 20.04
C GLU A 377 -6.69 5.64 19.52
N MET A 378 -6.57 5.81 18.21
CA MET A 378 -6.35 7.11 17.58
C MET A 378 -7.52 8.06 17.85
N TYR A 379 -8.77 7.61 17.71
CA TYR A 379 -9.95 8.42 18.06
C TYR A 379 -9.95 8.83 19.53
N ARG A 380 -9.55 7.92 20.42
CA ARG A 380 -9.42 8.23 21.86
C ARG A 380 -8.36 9.30 22.11
N LYS A 381 -7.18 9.16 21.54
CA LYS A 381 -6.09 10.16 21.66
C LYS A 381 -6.48 11.51 21.06
N LEU A 382 -7.20 11.50 19.94
CA LEU A 382 -7.71 12.73 19.32
C LEU A 382 -8.68 13.46 20.25
N GLN A 383 -9.60 12.72 20.88
CA GLN A 383 -10.53 13.29 21.86
C GLN A 383 -9.79 13.87 23.08
N GLU A 384 -8.79 13.16 23.60
CA GLU A 384 -7.96 13.63 24.72
C GLU A 384 -7.22 14.94 24.36
N CYS A 385 -6.67 15.04 23.14
CA CYS A 385 -6.04 16.27 22.64
C CYS A 385 -7.04 17.42 22.47
N GLU A 386 -8.26 17.15 22.00
CA GLU A 386 -9.32 18.16 21.85
C GLU A 386 -9.75 18.70 23.23
N ASP A 387 -9.92 17.82 24.22
CA ASP A 387 -10.22 18.19 25.60
C ASP A 387 -9.09 19.03 26.22
N GLU A 388 -7.81 18.68 25.97
CA GLU A 388 -6.68 19.46 26.45
C GLU A 388 -6.61 20.84 25.78
N LEU A 389 -6.86 20.90 24.46
CA LEU A 389 -6.84 22.14 23.69
C LEU A 389 -7.96 23.08 24.15
N THR A 390 -9.16 22.57 24.41
CA THR A 390 -10.28 23.37 24.93
C THR A 390 -9.96 23.94 26.31
N GLN A 391 -9.40 23.13 27.22
CA GLN A 391 -8.96 23.60 28.54
C GLN A 391 -7.89 24.69 28.45
N LYS A 392 -6.90 24.53 27.57
CA LYS A 392 -5.87 25.55 27.31
C LYS A 392 -6.49 26.82 26.72
N GLY A 393 -7.43 26.69 25.79
CA GLY A 393 -8.18 27.81 25.21
C GLY A 393 -8.93 28.62 26.28
N GLU A 394 -9.61 27.97 27.21
CA GLU A 394 -10.26 28.64 28.35
C GLU A 394 -9.26 29.35 29.25
N MET A 395 -8.10 28.74 29.52
CA MET A 395 -7.05 29.36 30.32
C MET A 395 -6.52 30.63 29.67
N VAL A 396 -6.28 30.61 28.35
CA VAL A 396 -5.88 31.79 27.57
C VAL A 396 -6.95 32.88 27.66
N ALA A 397 -8.23 32.54 27.50
CA ALA A 397 -9.31 33.51 27.63
C ALA A 397 -9.36 34.16 29.03
N ARG A 398 -9.15 33.36 30.10
CA ARG A 398 -9.05 33.88 31.48
C ARG A 398 -7.86 34.83 31.66
N LEU A 399 -6.69 34.49 31.10
CA LEU A 399 -5.50 35.34 31.16
C LEU A 399 -5.70 36.64 30.38
N GLN A 400 -6.33 36.58 29.20
CA GLN A 400 -6.64 37.76 28.39
C GLN A 400 -7.60 38.71 29.11
N ASN A 401 -8.61 38.17 29.80
CA ASN A 401 -9.52 38.97 30.64
C ASN A 401 -8.77 39.68 31.78
N LYS A 402 -7.86 38.97 32.47
CA LYS A 402 -7.01 39.58 33.51
C LYS A 402 -6.08 40.67 32.94
N ALA A 403 -5.46 40.42 31.80
CA ALA A 403 -4.60 41.40 31.13
C ALA A 403 -5.37 42.67 30.75
N SER A 404 -6.60 42.52 30.24
CA SER A 404 -7.50 43.64 29.93
C SER A 404 -7.88 44.43 31.19
N GLN A 405 -8.22 43.75 32.29
CA GLN A 405 -8.50 44.42 33.57
C GLN A 405 -7.30 45.22 34.09
N ILE A 406 -6.10 44.64 34.04
CA ILE A 406 -4.85 45.33 34.42
C ILE A 406 -4.62 46.55 33.52
N GLY A 407 -4.84 46.42 32.21
CA GLY A 407 -4.76 47.53 31.26
C GLY A 407 -5.71 48.69 31.61
N ASN A 408 -6.95 48.38 31.98
CA ASN A 408 -7.92 49.41 32.40
C ASN A 408 -7.51 50.11 33.70
N ILE A 409 -6.95 49.36 34.67
CA ILE A 409 -6.44 49.93 35.93
C ILE A 409 -5.26 50.86 35.65
N LEU A 410 -4.32 50.45 34.79
CA LEU A 410 -3.17 51.26 34.37
C LEU A 410 -3.62 52.57 33.72
N GLN A 411 -4.56 52.53 32.78
CA GLN A 411 -5.12 53.73 32.16
C GLN A 411 -5.79 54.66 33.18
N SER A 412 -6.54 54.11 34.14
CA SER A 412 -7.16 54.91 35.21
C SER A 412 -6.12 55.60 36.10
N LEU A 413 -5.04 54.90 36.45
CA LEU A 413 -3.94 55.46 37.21
C LEU A 413 -3.20 56.56 36.42
N GLU A 414 -2.90 56.30 35.15
CA GLU A 414 -2.25 57.27 34.27
C GLU A 414 -3.06 58.58 34.19
N LYS A 415 -4.37 58.48 33.93
CA LYS A 415 -5.27 59.64 33.92
C LYS A 415 -5.26 60.41 35.25
N LYS A 416 -5.28 59.71 36.40
CA LYS A 416 -5.18 60.36 37.72
C LYS A 416 -3.85 61.09 37.92
N TYR A 417 -2.75 60.51 37.42
CA TYR A 417 -1.43 61.14 37.48
C TYR A 417 -1.36 62.39 36.59
N GLU A 418 -1.91 62.32 35.38
CA GLU A 418 -2.00 63.46 34.45
C GLU A 418 -2.82 64.59 35.04
N THR A 419 -4.04 64.32 35.53
CA THR A 419 -4.89 65.35 36.18
C THR A 419 -4.20 65.97 37.40
N LYS A 420 -3.47 65.18 38.20
CA LYS A 420 -2.71 65.70 39.35
C LYS A 420 -1.51 66.54 38.93
N ALA A 421 -0.86 66.21 37.81
CA ALA A 421 0.21 67.01 37.24
C ALA A 421 -0.31 68.34 36.69
N GLU A 422 -1.46 68.33 36.00
CA GLU A 422 -2.13 69.54 35.49
C GLU A 422 -2.57 70.48 36.63
N LEU A 423 -3.17 69.95 37.69
CA LEU A 423 -3.56 70.73 38.88
C LEU A 423 -2.35 71.41 39.56
N LYS A 424 -1.20 70.72 39.63
CA LYS A 424 0.04 71.32 40.16
C LYS A 424 0.56 72.45 39.27
N LEU A 425 0.40 72.33 37.95
CA LEU A 425 0.83 73.36 37.00
C LEU A 425 -0.06 74.62 37.11
N GLN A 426 -1.37 74.45 37.33
CA GLN A 426 -2.31 75.57 37.51
C GLN A 426 -2.15 76.31 38.85
N GLN A 427 -1.77 75.61 39.93
CA GLN A 427 -1.46 76.27 41.21
C GLN A 427 -0.20 77.15 41.12
N HIS A 428 0.77 76.81 40.26
CA HIS A 428 1.98 77.62 40.07
C HIS A 428 1.72 78.92 39.27
N HIS A 429 0.63 79.00 38.49
CA HIS A 429 0.26 80.18 37.69
C HIS A 429 -0.60 81.22 38.43
N GLN A 430 -1.08 80.95 39.65
CA GLN A 430 -1.89 81.91 40.43
C GLN A 430 -1.12 82.70 41.50
N SER A 431 0.16 82.42 41.71
CA SER A 431 1.06 83.29 42.47
C SER A 431 1.94 84.06 41.49
N TRP A 432 2.26 85.32 41.80
CA TRP A 432 3.04 86.33 41.06
C TRP A 432 2.19 87.46 40.43
N PRO A 433 2.10 88.64 41.09
CA PRO A 433 1.72 89.88 40.42
C PRO A 433 2.91 90.47 39.67
N THR A 434 2.58 91.29 38.67
CA THR A 434 3.43 92.05 37.77
C THR A 434 4.23 93.17 38.47
N THR A 435 5.50 93.30 38.11
CA THR A 435 6.39 94.50 37.99
C THR A 435 7.82 93.93 37.98
N GLY A 436 8.74 94.26 37.08
CA GLY A 436 9.19 95.56 36.63
C GLY A 436 10.71 95.42 36.47
N VAL A 437 11.19 95.64 35.25
CA VAL A 437 12.58 95.73 34.75
C VAL A 437 13.65 96.10 35.79
N ILE A 438 14.80 95.42 35.77
CA ILE A 438 16.17 96.00 35.82
C ILE A 438 17.21 94.98 35.33
N SER A 439 18.13 95.50 34.53
CA SER A 439 19.31 94.92 33.89
C SER A 439 20.46 94.52 34.84
N GLY A 440 21.34 93.61 34.41
CA GLY A 440 22.77 93.69 34.75
C GLY A 440 23.55 92.38 34.87
N GLY A 441 24.47 92.14 33.93
CA GLY A 441 25.88 91.81 34.22
C GLY A 441 26.28 90.39 34.67
N GLY A 442 26.80 89.60 33.73
CA GLY A 442 28.16 89.02 33.73
C GLY A 442 28.69 88.13 34.87
N GLY A 443 29.31 87.00 34.48
CA GLY A 443 30.33 86.31 35.29
C GLY A 443 30.29 84.79 35.20
N GLY A 444 31.29 84.17 34.57
CA GLY A 444 31.35 82.75 34.28
C GLY A 444 31.86 81.85 35.41
N GLY A 445 31.79 80.54 35.15
CA GLY A 445 32.38 79.46 35.96
C GLY A 445 31.92 78.09 35.44
N GLU A 446 32.80 77.38 34.73
CA GLU A 446 32.68 75.94 34.41
C GLU A 446 32.68 75.09 35.69
N VAL A 447 31.76 74.13 35.83
CA VAL A 447 32.05 72.72 36.20
C VAL A 447 30.84 71.83 35.83
N GLY A 448 31.10 70.70 35.15
CA GLY A 448 30.48 69.41 35.52
C GLY A 448 29.13 68.98 34.92
N MET A 449 29.20 67.99 34.01
CA MET A 449 28.33 66.81 33.93
C MET A 449 26.80 66.98 34.08
N GLY A 450 26.13 66.96 32.92
CA GLY A 450 25.07 65.99 32.64
C GLY A 450 23.75 66.09 33.39
N GLU A 451 22.85 66.95 32.92
CA GLU A 451 21.42 66.70 33.01
C GLU A 451 20.74 67.03 31.67
N LYS A 452 20.48 66.00 30.85
CA LYS A 452 19.52 66.13 29.76
C LYS A 452 18.17 66.44 30.39
N SER A 453 17.65 67.64 30.12
CA SER A 453 16.37 68.15 30.57
C SER A 453 15.27 67.07 30.57
N PRO A 454 14.46 66.93 31.64
CA PRO A 454 13.44 65.88 31.76
C PRO A 454 12.42 65.84 30.61
N GLY A 455 12.29 66.95 29.85
CA GLY A 455 11.52 67.00 28.61
C GLY A 455 12.08 66.09 27.51
N THR A 456 13.41 66.04 27.33
CA THR A 456 14.06 65.24 26.27
C THR A 456 14.00 63.74 26.56
N ARG A 457 14.15 63.32 27.82
CA ARG A 457 14.06 61.90 28.21
C ARG A 457 12.62 61.36 28.16
N ARG A 458 11.64 62.19 28.53
CA ARG A 458 10.21 61.88 28.40
C ARG A 458 9.81 61.70 26.93
N GLN A 459 10.28 62.58 26.05
CA GLN A 459 9.98 62.51 24.62
C GLN A 459 10.65 61.31 23.94
N GLN A 460 11.87 60.95 24.37
CA GLN A 460 12.57 59.77 23.88
C GLN A 460 11.91 58.46 24.36
N ASN A 461 11.41 58.40 25.59
CA ASN A 461 10.65 57.25 26.10
C ASN A 461 9.27 57.13 25.45
N LEU A 462 8.61 58.25 25.15
CA LEU A 462 7.32 58.27 24.45
C LEU A 462 7.47 57.78 23.00
N GLN A 463 8.52 58.23 22.30
CA GLN A 463 8.85 57.71 20.96
C GLN A 463 9.22 56.23 21.00
N LYS A 464 9.90 55.76 22.04
CA LYS A 464 10.25 54.33 22.21
C LYS A 464 9.01 53.47 22.49
N PHE A 465 8.04 54.00 23.24
CA PHE A 465 6.77 53.34 23.53
C PHE A 465 5.82 53.33 22.31
N GLU A 466 5.76 54.44 21.56
CA GLU A 466 5.03 54.52 20.28
C GLU A 466 5.62 53.59 19.21
N ALA A 467 6.95 53.43 19.17
CA ALA A 467 7.61 52.48 18.26
C ALA A 467 7.30 51.01 18.63
N LEU A 468 7.21 50.68 19.92
CA LEU A 468 6.85 49.34 20.39
C LEU A 468 5.37 49.01 20.16
N THR A 469 4.47 50.00 20.26
CA THR A 469 3.03 49.82 20.05
C THR A 469 2.63 49.86 18.57
N LYS A 470 3.35 50.61 17.71
CA LYS A 470 3.17 50.53 16.24
C LYS A 470 3.58 49.17 15.68
N LYS A 471 4.63 48.53 16.24
CA LYS A 471 5.06 47.20 15.81
C LYS A 471 4.03 46.09 16.12
N HIS A 472 3.15 46.31 17.10
CA HIS A 472 2.07 45.38 17.46
C HIS A 472 0.75 45.62 16.71
N LYS A 473 0.62 46.74 15.98
CA LYS A 473 -0.60 47.09 15.24
C LYS A 473 -0.58 46.65 13.77
N GLN A 474 0.57 46.22 13.25
CA GLN A 474 0.72 45.70 11.89
C GLN A 474 0.66 44.16 11.81
N ASP A 475 0.61 43.45 12.94
CA ASP A 475 0.58 41.97 13.01
C ASP A 475 -0.84 41.38 13.16
N ILE A 476 -1.87 42.20 12.95
CA ILE A 476 -3.25 41.73 12.89
C ILE A 476 -3.66 41.78 11.43
N GLY A 477 -3.49 40.64 10.75
CA GLY A 477 -4.02 40.43 9.40
C GLY A 477 -5.53 40.73 9.32
N PRO A 478 -6.08 40.91 8.10
CA PRO A 478 -7.46 41.31 7.91
C PRO A 478 -8.43 40.33 8.58
N PRO A 479 -9.61 40.79 9.04
CA PRO A 479 -10.53 39.97 9.80
C PRO A 479 -11.01 38.80 8.93
N MET A 480 -10.65 37.57 9.34
CA MET A 480 -11.19 36.35 8.75
C MET A 480 -12.72 36.39 8.83
N LYS A 481 -13.39 36.52 7.69
CA LYS A 481 -14.80 36.14 7.56
C LYS A 481 -14.88 34.65 7.91
N ARG A 482 -15.60 34.31 8.99
CA ARG A 482 -16.01 32.93 9.27
C ARG A 482 -16.74 32.41 8.04
N LEU A 483 -16.11 31.48 7.31
CA LEU A 483 -16.82 30.54 6.45
C LEU A 483 -17.70 29.71 7.38
N HIS A 484 -18.99 30.04 7.45
CA HIS A 484 -19.98 29.14 8.01
C HIS A 484 -20.10 27.96 7.05
N LEU A 485 -19.26 26.95 7.21
CA LEU A 485 -19.53 25.63 6.69
C LEU A 485 -20.71 25.11 7.50
N LYS A 486 -21.91 25.10 6.91
CA LYS A 486 -23.02 24.31 7.45
C LYS A 486 -22.61 22.85 7.32
N VAL A 487 -22.02 22.31 8.38
CA VAL A 487 -21.96 20.88 8.60
C VAL A 487 -23.35 20.50 9.09
N ASP A 488 -24.17 19.96 8.19
CA ASP A 488 -25.39 19.29 8.62
C ASP A 488 -24.99 18.17 9.59
N ALA A 489 -25.72 18.08 10.71
CA ALA A 489 -25.45 17.10 11.75
C ALA A 489 -25.47 15.69 11.14
N ILE A 490 -24.37 14.96 11.30
CA ILE A 490 -24.30 13.54 10.97
C ILE A 490 -25.33 12.85 11.88
N PRO A 491 -26.32 12.12 11.33
CA PRO A 491 -27.30 11.42 12.15
C PRO A 491 -26.59 10.37 13.02
N PRO A 492 -27.10 10.10 14.24
CA PRO A 492 -26.47 9.16 15.15
C PRO A 492 -26.33 7.78 14.50
N PHE A 493 -25.15 7.20 14.66
CA PHE A 493 -24.82 5.87 14.18
C PHE A 493 -25.79 4.84 14.77
N ASN A 494 -26.67 4.30 13.92
CA ASN A 494 -27.57 3.22 14.30
C ASN A 494 -26.99 1.89 13.78
N PRO A 495 -26.38 1.05 14.63
CA PRO A 495 -25.76 -0.21 14.20
C PRO A 495 -26.75 -1.25 13.64
N ASN A 496 -28.06 -1.00 13.71
CA ASN A 496 -29.09 -1.92 13.23
C ASN A 496 -29.41 -1.79 11.73
N THR A 497 -28.85 -0.82 11.00
CA THR A 497 -29.14 -0.61 9.56
C THR A 497 -28.27 -1.42 8.61
N TYR A 498 -27.15 -2.01 9.07
CA TYR A 498 -26.25 -2.82 8.22
C TYR A 498 -26.33 -4.33 8.47
N ARG A 499 -27.27 -4.80 9.30
CA ARG A 499 -27.45 -6.22 9.61
C ARG A 499 -28.70 -6.82 8.97
N LYS A 500 -28.88 -6.64 7.66
CA LYS A 500 -29.80 -7.49 6.87
C LYS A 500 -29.20 -7.77 5.50
N SER A 501 -28.48 -8.87 5.40
CA SER A 501 -28.35 -9.61 4.15
C SER A 501 -29.76 -10.01 3.66
N PRO A 502 -30.08 -9.98 2.36
CA PRO A 502 -31.41 -10.36 1.90
C PRO A 502 -31.60 -11.87 2.08
N LEU A 503 -32.36 -12.26 3.11
CA LEU A 503 -33.10 -13.52 3.09
C LEU A 503 -34.32 -13.31 2.18
N THR A 504 -34.47 -14.23 1.23
CA THR A 504 -35.64 -14.49 0.39
C THR A 504 -36.97 -14.05 1.02
N GLN A 505 -37.62 -13.05 0.42
CA GLN A 505 -39.05 -12.81 0.62
C GLN A 505 -39.79 -13.15 -0.66
N THR A 506 -40.50 -14.28 -0.60
CA THR A 506 -41.61 -14.64 -1.46
C THR A 506 -42.65 -13.52 -1.51
N ALA A 507 -43.03 -13.14 -2.74
CA ALA A 507 -44.08 -12.18 -3.02
C ALA A 507 -45.48 -12.70 -2.61
N PRO A 508 -46.45 -11.80 -2.31
CA PRO A 508 -47.82 -12.19 -2.02
C PRO A 508 -48.60 -12.45 -3.32
N ASN A 509 -49.14 -13.65 -3.46
CA ASN A 509 -50.05 -14.00 -4.56
C ASN A 509 -51.45 -13.39 -4.33
N LYS A 510 -51.94 -12.63 -5.30
CA LYS A 510 -53.36 -12.50 -5.63
C LYS A 510 -53.55 -13.04 -7.05
N PHE A 511 -54.26 -14.16 -7.19
CA PHE A 511 -55.44 -14.33 -8.06
C PHE A 511 -55.84 -15.82 -8.21
N ASN A 512 -57.13 -16.05 -7.97
CA ASN A 512 -58.08 -17.07 -8.44
C ASN A 512 -57.99 -18.57 -8.08
N GLU A 513 -59.11 -18.99 -7.50
CA GLU A 513 -59.66 -20.35 -7.33
C GLU A 513 -59.70 -21.15 -8.64
N VAL A 514 -59.41 -22.45 -8.57
CA VAL A 514 -60.33 -23.56 -8.96
C VAL A 514 -60.01 -24.80 -8.10
N ASN A 515 -61.08 -25.44 -7.59
CA ASN A 515 -61.16 -26.67 -6.78
C ASN A 515 -60.42 -27.91 -7.33
N ALA A 516 -59.88 -28.75 -6.43
CA ALA A 516 -60.30 -30.16 -6.23
C ALA A 516 -59.52 -30.85 -5.08
N GLU A 517 -60.25 -31.46 -4.15
CA GLU A 517 -59.81 -32.26 -3.00
C GLU A 517 -59.09 -33.56 -3.40
N VAL A 518 -58.04 -33.98 -2.66
CA VAL A 518 -57.86 -35.39 -2.21
C VAL A 518 -57.08 -35.43 -0.88
N LYS A 519 -57.51 -36.36 -0.01
CA LYS A 519 -57.29 -36.56 1.42
C LYS A 519 -55.89 -37.04 1.84
N THR A 520 -55.49 -36.65 3.07
CA THR A 520 -54.44 -37.27 3.92
C THR A 520 -54.89 -38.60 4.54
N PRO A 521 -53.97 -39.39 5.12
CA PRO A 521 -53.86 -39.46 6.60
C PRO A 521 -52.40 -39.50 7.09
N SER A 522 -51.98 -38.69 8.06
CA SER A 522 -52.04 -38.90 9.53
C SER A 522 -51.31 -40.17 10.03
N SER A 523 -50.19 -39.97 10.74
CA SER A 523 -49.94 -40.64 12.03
C SER A 523 -48.80 -39.98 12.83
N ALA A 524 -49.16 -39.48 14.04
CA ALA A 524 -48.49 -39.49 15.36
C ALA A 524 -46.99 -39.10 15.50
N LYS A 525 -46.49 -38.44 16.56
CA LYS A 525 -47.01 -37.90 17.84
C LYS A 525 -45.92 -36.98 18.45
N SER A 526 -46.23 -35.69 18.54
CA SER A 526 -46.03 -34.76 19.67
C SER A 526 -45.14 -35.15 20.85
N LEU A 527 -44.20 -34.26 21.22
CA LEU A 527 -43.98 -33.79 22.61
C LEU A 527 -43.40 -32.35 22.55
N LYS A 528 -44.03 -31.44 23.30
CA LYS A 528 -43.72 -30.01 23.46
C LYS A 528 -43.19 -29.76 24.89
N PHE A 529 -42.85 -28.50 25.18
CA PHE A 529 -42.35 -27.84 26.41
C PHE A 529 -40.81 -27.68 26.41
N SER A 530 -40.20 -26.53 26.69
CA SER A 530 -40.61 -25.14 26.94
C SER A 530 -39.37 -24.24 26.86
N ASN A 531 -39.54 -22.97 26.50
CA ASN A 531 -38.55 -21.91 26.73
C ASN A 531 -38.52 -21.55 28.22
N GLU A 532 -37.33 -21.39 28.79
CA GLU A 532 -37.05 -20.52 29.93
C GLU A 532 -35.64 -19.94 29.77
N ASP A 533 -35.54 -18.64 30.04
CA ASP A 533 -34.36 -17.79 29.93
C ASP A 533 -33.43 -17.91 31.17
N ASN A 534 -32.19 -17.43 30.97
CA ASN A 534 -31.23 -16.83 31.92
C ASN A 534 -30.04 -17.65 32.48
N ASP A 535 -28.87 -17.14 32.06
CA ASP A 535 -27.66 -16.76 32.82
C ASP A 535 -26.69 -17.76 33.51
N GLU A 536 -25.43 -17.31 33.48
CA GLU A 536 -24.24 -17.67 34.28
C GLU A 536 -23.30 -18.83 33.87
N THR A 537 -22.13 -18.40 33.36
CA THR A 537 -20.73 -18.72 33.75
C THR A 537 -20.29 -20.13 34.20
N ASP A 538 -19.17 -20.55 33.57
CA ASP A 538 -18.09 -21.45 34.02
C ASP A 538 -18.39 -22.89 34.46
N VAL A 539 -17.70 -23.85 33.80
CA VAL A 539 -16.82 -24.91 34.37
C VAL A 539 -16.71 -26.15 33.45
N ILE A 540 -15.51 -26.30 32.84
CA ILE A 540 -14.66 -27.50 32.68
C ILE A 540 -15.24 -28.84 32.13
N THR A 541 -14.74 -29.36 30.99
CA THR A 541 -13.85 -30.56 30.88
C THR A 541 -13.79 -31.19 29.46
N ASN A 542 -12.55 -31.37 28.99
CA ASN A 542 -11.96 -32.51 28.28
C ASN A 542 -12.82 -33.37 27.34
N ILE A 543 -12.46 -33.36 26.04
CA ILE A 543 -12.29 -34.61 25.27
C ILE A 543 -10.99 -34.54 24.46
N GLN A 544 -9.99 -35.29 24.95
CA GLN A 544 -8.75 -35.68 24.30
C GLN A 544 -8.99 -36.95 23.47
N MET A 545 -8.49 -37.01 22.22
CA MET A 545 -8.31 -38.23 21.42
C MET A 545 -7.09 -38.05 20.47
N PRO A 546 -6.43 -39.13 20.00
CA PRO A 546 -5.05 -39.42 20.40
C PRO A 546 -3.97 -39.21 19.31
N SER A 547 -2.73 -38.99 19.75
CA SER A 547 -1.51 -39.00 18.93
C SER A 547 -1.07 -40.44 18.63
N ALA A 548 -0.99 -40.79 17.34
CA ALA A 548 -0.37 -42.04 16.89
C ALA A 548 1.12 -41.83 16.58
N SER A 549 1.94 -42.63 17.25
CA SER A 549 3.39 -42.68 17.17
C SER A 549 3.84 -43.43 15.91
N LEU A 550 4.83 -42.88 15.20
CA LEU A 550 5.54 -43.58 14.10
C LEU A 550 6.66 -44.48 14.68
N PRO A 551 6.92 -45.68 14.12
CA PRO A 551 7.99 -46.55 14.58
C PRO A 551 9.35 -46.12 14.00
N ILE A 552 10.36 -46.14 14.86
CA ILE A 552 11.79 -46.01 14.55
C ILE A 552 12.28 -47.38 14.07
N ASP A 553 12.78 -47.45 12.84
CA ASP A 553 13.43 -48.66 12.31
C ASP A 553 14.95 -48.56 12.53
N THR A 554 15.46 -49.44 13.39
CA THR A 554 16.88 -49.64 13.64
C THR A 554 17.34 -50.90 12.92
N SER A 555 18.12 -50.76 11.85
CA SER A 555 18.93 -51.87 11.34
C SER A 555 20.41 -51.50 11.37
N LYS A 556 21.12 -52.23 12.23
CA LYS A 556 22.59 -52.32 12.32
C LYS A 556 23.13 -52.93 11.03
N SER A 557 24.26 -52.42 10.55
CA SER A 557 25.26 -53.22 9.85
C SER A 557 26.65 -52.75 10.24
N ASP A 558 27.47 -53.73 10.60
CA ASP A 558 28.74 -53.62 11.31
C ASP A 558 29.92 -53.17 10.43
N ASN A 559 30.82 -52.43 11.09
CA ASN A 559 32.27 -52.29 10.95
C ASN A 559 33.02 -53.11 9.87
N HIS A 560 33.90 -52.43 9.12
CA HIS A 560 35.36 -52.55 9.31
C HIS A 560 36.20 -51.64 8.37
N ILE A 561 37.33 -51.10 8.89
CA ILE A 561 38.64 -50.85 8.22
C ILE A 561 38.67 -49.59 7.30
N LEU A 562 39.55 -48.57 7.42
CA LEU A 562 40.92 -48.44 7.94
C LEU A 562 41.23 -46.95 8.24
N ASN A 563 41.89 -46.68 9.37
CA ASN A 563 42.59 -45.43 9.66
C ASN A 563 43.77 -45.24 8.70
N LYS A 564 43.98 -44.01 8.24
CA LYS A 564 45.32 -43.46 8.06
C LYS A 564 45.34 -41.98 8.45
N GLU A 565 46.06 -41.74 9.53
CA GLU A 565 46.59 -40.46 9.96
C GLU A 565 47.39 -39.82 8.82
N ASP A 566 47.31 -38.51 8.68
CA ASP A 566 48.47 -37.70 8.33
C ASP A 566 48.30 -36.34 9.03
N ASN A 567 49.00 -36.26 10.15
CA ASN A 567 49.30 -35.07 10.90
C ASN A 567 50.77 -34.78 10.57
N LEU A 568 51.12 -33.67 9.92
CA LEU A 568 52.47 -33.09 9.96
C LEU A 568 52.51 -31.68 9.35
N ASN A 569 52.95 -30.76 10.21
CA ASN A 569 53.53 -29.42 10.03
C ASN A 569 52.62 -28.24 9.64
#